data_AF-A0A8T4RHD5-F1
#
_entry.id   AF-A0A8T4RHD5-F1
#
_cell.length_a   1.000
_cell.length_b   1.000
_cell.length_c   1.000
_cell.angle_alpha   90.00
_cell.angle_beta   90.00
_cell.angle_gamma   90.00
#
_symmetry.space_group_name_H-M   'P 1'
#
loop_
_entity.id
_entity.type
_entity.pdbx_description
1 polymer ?
#
loop_
_entity_poly.entity_id
_entity_poly.type
_entity_poly.pdbx_seq_one_letter_code
_entity_poly.pdbx_strand_id
1 'polypeptide(L)'
;MIGIYFYISSIKPSEEKITPDLEPIKIFVDTCLEQTAVPAVLLQASQSGYLYLPENNGKPNYAETDSGNIPYGFVGDKKQLLSKESMEKQLNTYLAQEILKCINSFKSIPGKKIEVEEESAVVTSSIDRNIIRITFNYPITLDVKGDGTQLEKLEEFSTDIPLRLGHVVEIIHKILDSQEEDSQYLDLELLNSFDVKVDVIPLNDEDMLFQITDKKDWDKGTEGISGLEESVYDSEKGVYELEEDYLVFLTAAKYAVNYPPKMTLQEGYLLKDEQEFVLEIPYHSDDNIVFEDDTPLFDIEYDGSNKGKAVIKFTPSVEGEFPVRITITDTIGQSVEQEVMFKVVG
;
A
#
# COMPACT_ATOMS: atom_id res chain seq x y z
N MET A 1 38.60 -21.93 22.90
CA MET A 1 37.67 -20.96 22.27
C MET A 1 37.35 -19.92 23.33
N ILE A 2 37.87 -18.70 23.23
CA ILE A 2 37.69 -17.64 24.23
C ILE A 2 36.51 -16.79 23.77
N GLY A 3 35.37 -16.91 24.43
CA GLY A 3 34.19 -16.09 24.16
C GLY A 3 34.26 -14.79 24.96
N ILE A 4 34.35 -13.66 24.27
CA ILE A 4 34.26 -12.32 24.88
C ILE A 4 32.78 -11.96 24.96
N TYR A 5 32.26 -11.80 26.18
CA TYR A 5 30.92 -11.26 26.44
C TYR A 5 31.02 -9.75 26.62
N PHE A 6 30.38 -8.98 25.73
CA PHE A 6 30.20 -7.54 25.90
C PHE A 6 28.92 -7.30 26.72
N TYR A 7 29.08 -6.82 27.95
CA TYR A 7 27.97 -6.37 28.79
C TYR A 7 27.73 -4.89 28.51
N ILE A 8 26.76 -4.58 27.64
CA ILE A 8 26.31 -3.21 27.42
C ILE A 8 25.28 -2.90 28.51
N SER A 9 25.69 -2.23 29.59
CA SER A 9 24.74 -1.68 30.55
C SER A 9 24.00 -0.52 29.89
N SER A 10 22.71 -0.67 29.63
CA SER A 10 21.86 0.45 29.20
C SER A 10 21.86 1.51 30.29
N ILE A 11 22.59 2.59 30.07
CA ILE A 11 22.52 3.79 30.90
C ILE A 11 21.12 4.36 30.66
N LYS A 12 20.21 4.21 31.62
CA LYS A 12 18.93 4.92 31.55
C LYS A 12 19.23 6.42 31.51
N PRO A 13 18.69 7.19 30.56
CA PRO A 13 18.86 8.63 30.56
C PRO A 13 18.38 9.16 31.92
N SER A 14 19.18 10.03 32.52
CA SER A 14 18.81 10.71 33.76
C SER A 14 17.53 11.48 33.49
N GLU A 15 16.43 11.16 34.20
CA GLU A 15 15.22 11.97 34.15
C GLU A 15 15.59 13.40 34.53
N GLU A 16 15.43 14.33 33.59
CA GLU A 16 15.67 15.74 33.85
C GLU A 16 14.68 16.21 34.90
N LYS A 17 15.18 16.80 35.98
CA LYS A 17 14.33 17.24 37.09
C LYS A 17 13.62 18.53 36.70
N ILE A 18 12.37 18.40 36.26
CA ILE A 18 11.53 19.51 35.86
C ILE A 18 11.08 20.31 37.08
N THR A 19 11.20 21.63 37.00
CA THR A 19 10.74 22.54 38.05
C THR A 19 9.23 22.78 37.93
N PRO A 20 8.54 23.16 39.03
CA PRO A 20 7.11 23.49 38.97
C PRO A 20 6.76 24.64 38.00
N ASP A 21 7.72 25.52 37.69
CA ASP A 21 7.52 26.62 36.74
C ASP A 21 7.58 26.17 35.27
N LEU A 22 8.36 25.13 34.95
CA LEU A 22 8.46 24.55 33.60
C LEU A 22 7.38 23.51 33.31
N GLU A 23 6.81 22.88 34.34
CA GLU A 23 5.80 21.82 34.20
C GLU A 23 4.61 22.22 33.31
N PRO A 24 3.98 23.41 33.44
CA PRO A 24 2.89 23.82 32.55
C PRO A 24 3.31 24.00 31.10
N ILE A 25 4.54 24.46 30.86
CA ILE A 25 5.09 24.63 29.50
C ILE A 25 5.33 23.26 28.88
N LYS A 26 5.91 22.33 29.66
CA LYS A 26 6.11 20.95 29.19
C LYS A 26 4.80 20.29 28.81
N ILE A 27 3.81 20.30 29.71
CA ILE A 27 2.51 19.70 29.46
C ILE A 27 1.87 20.31 28.21
N PHE A 28 1.95 21.63 28.04
CA PHE A 28 1.42 22.30 26.85
C PHE A 28 2.10 21.84 25.55
N VAL A 29 3.43 21.78 25.51
CA VAL A 29 4.18 21.35 24.32
C VAL A 29 3.99 19.86 24.05
N ASP A 30 4.01 19.01 25.07
CA ASP A 30 3.74 17.57 24.95
C ASP A 30 2.33 17.33 24.38
N THR A 31 1.33 18.08 24.87
CA THR A 31 -0.05 18.02 24.36
C THR A 31 -0.11 18.45 22.89
N CYS A 32 0.56 19.55 22.52
CA CYS A 32 0.62 19.96 21.12
C CYS A 32 1.31 18.92 20.22
N LEU A 33 2.39 18.32 20.71
CA LEU A 33 3.11 17.26 20.02
C LEU A 33 2.19 16.06 19.78
N GLU A 34 1.51 15.57 20.82
CA GLU A 34 0.59 14.44 20.74
C GLU A 34 -0.61 14.71 19.82
N GLN A 35 -1.29 15.86 19.99
CA GLN A 35 -2.46 16.25 19.20
C GLN A 35 -2.15 16.44 17.71
N THR A 36 -0.90 16.77 17.38
CA THR A 36 -0.46 16.90 15.99
C THR A 36 0.03 15.57 15.43
N ALA A 37 0.74 14.80 16.26
CA ALA A 37 1.41 13.58 15.85
C ALA A 37 0.46 12.42 15.56
N VAL A 38 -0.52 12.18 16.44
CA VAL A 38 -1.44 11.04 16.29
C VAL A 38 -2.26 11.14 14.99
N PRO A 39 -2.93 12.27 14.67
CA PRO A 39 -3.64 12.40 13.40
C PRO A 39 -2.73 12.31 12.18
N ALA A 40 -1.50 12.84 12.24
CA ALA A 40 -0.55 12.75 11.14
C ALA A 40 -0.14 11.30 10.85
N VAL A 41 0.13 10.51 11.88
CA VAL A 41 0.45 9.08 11.74
C VAL A 41 -0.73 8.30 11.17
N LEU A 42 -1.95 8.55 11.65
CA LEU A 42 -3.15 7.90 11.15
C LEU A 42 -3.43 8.27 9.69
N LEU A 43 -3.30 9.55 9.35
CA LEU A 43 -3.40 10.02 7.97
C LEU A 43 -2.37 9.32 7.08
N GLN A 44 -1.11 9.29 7.53
CA GLN A 44 -0.03 8.63 6.79
C GLN A 44 -0.33 7.14 6.57
N ALA A 45 -0.82 6.42 7.58
CA ALA A 45 -1.22 5.03 7.46
C ALA A 45 -2.36 4.84 6.44
N SER A 46 -3.40 5.66 6.54
CA SER A 46 -4.57 5.62 5.64
C SER A 46 -4.23 5.93 4.18
N GLN A 47 -3.06 6.53 3.91
CA GLN A 47 -2.59 6.90 2.58
C GLN A 47 -1.38 6.08 2.13
N SER A 48 -1.35 4.78 2.42
CA SER A 48 -0.25 3.87 2.02
C SER A 48 1.15 4.29 2.52
N GLY A 49 1.23 5.04 3.61
CA GLY A 49 2.47 5.59 4.14
C GLY A 49 2.84 7.00 3.65
N TYR A 50 2.02 7.63 2.81
CA TYR A 50 2.28 8.97 2.28
C TYR A 50 1.57 10.03 3.11
N LEU A 51 2.27 11.13 3.39
CA LEU A 51 1.66 12.42 3.77
C LEU A 51 1.64 13.39 2.58
N TYR A 52 2.56 13.18 1.64
CA TYR A 52 2.66 13.91 0.40
C TYR A 52 2.54 12.91 -0.74
N LEU A 53 1.38 12.91 -1.41
CA LEU A 53 1.06 11.96 -2.47
C LEU A 53 2.08 12.04 -3.61
N PRO A 54 2.49 10.89 -4.18
CA PRO A 54 3.46 10.88 -5.26
C PRO A 54 2.83 11.36 -6.58
N GLU A 55 3.58 12.18 -7.32
CA GLU A 55 3.26 12.54 -8.71
C GLU A 55 4.30 11.91 -9.65
N ASN A 56 3.85 11.22 -10.69
CA ASN A 56 4.73 10.62 -11.70
C ASN A 56 4.58 11.36 -13.02
N ASN A 57 5.58 12.17 -13.38
CA ASN A 57 5.55 13.04 -14.57
C ASN A 57 4.31 13.96 -14.62
N GLY A 58 3.92 14.50 -13.46
CA GLY A 58 2.73 15.34 -13.31
C GLY A 58 1.40 14.60 -13.44
N LYS A 59 1.42 13.26 -13.43
CA LYS A 59 0.20 12.44 -13.36
C LYS A 59 0.01 11.88 -11.95
N PRO A 60 -1.25 11.86 -11.44
CA PRO A 60 -1.63 11.11 -10.27
C PRO A 60 -1.11 9.67 -10.32
N ASN A 61 -0.49 9.23 -9.22
CA ASN A 61 -0.09 7.84 -9.04
C ASN A 61 -0.84 7.24 -7.83
N TYR A 62 -2.15 7.38 -7.86
CA TYR A 62 -3.09 6.93 -6.85
C TYR A 62 -4.41 6.52 -7.50
N ALA A 63 -5.16 5.64 -6.83
CA ALA A 63 -6.55 5.38 -7.13
C ALA A 63 -7.42 6.44 -6.45
N GLU A 64 -8.41 6.98 -7.18
CA GLU A 64 -9.46 7.81 -6.61
C GLU A 64 -10.55 6.91 -6.03
N THR A 65 -10.86 7.08 -4.75
CA THR A 65 -11.90 6.33 -4.05
C THR A 65 -12.85 7.30 -3.37
N ASP A 66 -14.00 6.82 -2.90
CA ASP A 66 -14.87 7.60 -2.01
C ASP A 66 -14.15 8.02 -0.72
N SER A 67 -13.03 7.35 -0.40
CA SER A 67 -12.12 7.63 0.72
C SER A 67 -10.99 8.60 0.42
N GLY A 68 -10.99 9.17 -0.77
CA GLY A 68 -9.92 10.02 -1.25
C GLY A 68 -8.89 9.23 -2.05
N ASN A 69 -7.69 9.80 -2.12
CA ASN A 69 -6.64 9.37 -3.03
C ASN A 69 -5.73 8.35 -2.34
N ILE A 70 -5.76 7.10 -2.81
CA ILE A 70 -4.97 6.00 -2.26
C ILE A 70 -3.79 5.69 -3.19
N PRO A 71 -2.54 5.96 -2.81
CA PRO A 71 -1.38 5.65 -3.62
C PRO A 71 -1.31 4.18 -4.05
N TYR A 72 -0.83 3.95 -5.28
CA TYR A 72 -0.54 2.60 -5.73
C TYR A 72 0.74 2.09 -5.05
N GLY A 73 0.62 1.03 -4.25
CA GLY A 73 1.76 0.28 -3.73
C GLY A 73 2.37 -0.64 -4.79
N PHE A 74 1.60 -0.97 -5.84
CA PHE A 74 1.98 -1.88 -6.92
C PHE A 74 1.35 -1.45 -8.25
N VAL A 75 2.15 -1.35 -9.31
CA VAL A 75 1.68 -0.99 -10.66
C VAL A 75 2.37 -1.85 -11.70
N GLY A 76 1.63 -2.75 -12.35
CA GLY A 76 2.23 -3.83 -13.14
C GLY A 76 3.21 -4.63 -12.26
N ASP A 77 4.36 -5.04 -12.77
CA ASP A 77 5.33 -5.84 -12.00
C ASP A 77 6.29 -5.00 -11.14
N LYS A 78 5.85 -3.84 -10.64
CA LYS A 78 6.71 -2.91 -9.89
C LYS A 78 6.08 -2.45 -8.59
N LYS A 79 6.80 -2.71 -7.50
CA LYS A 79 6.53 -2.13 -6.19
C LYS A 79 6.83 -0.64 -6.19
N GLN A 80 5.91 0.13 -5.62
CA GLN A 80 5.99 1.58 -5.51
C GLN A 80 5.79 2.08 -4.07
N LEU A 81 5.69 1.18 -3.11
CA LEU A 81 5.49 1.52 -1.70
C LEU A 81 6.65 2.35 -1.15
N LEU A 82 6.32 3.31 -0.29
CA LEU A 82 7.30 4.16 0.39
C LEU A 82 8.12 3.34 1.40
N SER A 83 9.44 3.57 1.45
CA SER A 83 10.26 2.96 2.51
C SER A 83 9.93 3.58 3.87
N LYS A 84 10.13 2.81 4.96
CA LYS A 84 9.99 3.30 6.34
C LYS A 84 10.77 4.61 6.58
N GLU A 85 12.01 4.68 6.13
CA GLU A 85 12.86 5.87 6.25
C GLU A 85 12.25 7.09 5.54
N SER A 86 11.59 6.86 4.41
CA SER A 86 10.92 7.92 3.65
C SER A 86 9.60 8.32 4.32
N MET A 87 8.87 7.38 4.93
CA MET A 87 7.71 7.67 5.77
C MET A 87 8.10 8.56 6.96
N GLU A 88 9.14 8.19 7.70
CA GLU A 88 9.70 8.97 8.83
C GLU A 88 10.09 10.39 8.39
N LYS A 89 10.74 10.52 7.23
CA LYS A 89 11.11 11.84 6.69
C LYS A 89 9.92 12.73 6.37
N GLN A 90 8.87 12.17 5.76
CA GLN A 90 7.64 12.92 5.49
C GLN A 90 6.96 13.35 6.79
N LEU A 91 6.90 12.45 7.78
CA LEU A 91 6.34 12.74 9.10
C LEU A 91 7.10 13.86 9.81
N ASN A 92 8.44 13.82 9.80
CA ASN A 92 9.28 14.89 10.38
C ASN A 92 8.98 16.26 9.76
N THR A 93 8.84 16.29 8.43
CA THR A 93 8.59 17.52 7.67
C THR A 93 7.22 18.10 8.00
N TYR A 94 6.19 17.24 8.04
CA TYR A 94 4.83 17.63 8.36
C TYR A 94 4.73 18.17 9.80
N LEU A 95 5.24 17.39 10.77
CA LEU A 95 5.15 17.72 12.19
C LEU A 95 5.93 18.99 12.56
N ALA A 96 7.11 19.21 11.96
CA ALA A 96 7.88 20.42 12.23
C ALA A 96 7.09 21.71 11.92
N GLN A 97 6.18 21.66 10.95
CA GLN A 97 5.34 22.82 10.59
C GLN A 97 4.08 22.90 11.47
N GLU A 98 3.40 21.79 11.68
CA GLU A 98 2.12 21.77 12.38
C GLU A 98 2.26 21.97 13.90
N ILE A 99 3.31 21.42 14.53
CA ILE A 99 3.57 21.60 15.97
C ILE A 99 3.81 23.08 16.30
N LEU A 100 4.59 23.79 15.47
CA LEU A 100 4.85 25.23 15.67
C LEU A 100 3.57 26.06 15.55
N LYS A 101 2.66 25.68 14.65
CA LYS A 101 1.33 26.31 14.55
C LYS A 101 0.50 26.05 15.81
N CYS A 102 0.54 24.83 16.37
CA CYS A 102 -0.14 24.50 17.63
C CYS A 102 0.40 25.34 18.79
N ILE A 103 1.73 25.41 18.95
CA ILE A 103 2.39 26.18 20.00
C ILE A 103 2.07 27.68 19.89
N ASN A 104 1.96 28.20 18.66
CA ASN A 104 1.58 29.58 18.35
C ASN A 104 2.35 30.63 19.18
N SER A 105 3.68 30.42 19.29
CA SER A 105 4.60 31.23 20.09
C SER A 105 4.10 31.48 21.53
N PHE A 106 3.49 30.46 22.15
CA PHE A 106 3.01 30.46 23.54
C PHE A 106 1.99 31.57 23.89
N LYS A 107 1.25 32.10 22.92
CA LYS A 107 0.23 33.14 23.16
C LYS A 107 -0.86 32.72 24.17
N SER A 108 -1.06 31.40 24.35
CA SER A 108 -2.00 30.80 25.29
C SER A 108 -1.53 30.83 26.76
N ILE A 109 -0.26 31.15 27.03
CA ILE A 109 0.33 31.17 28.37
C ILE A 109 0.66 32.62 28.78
N PRO A 110 -0.34 33.42 29.21
CA PRO A 110 -0.12 34.81 29.55
C PRO A 110 0.74 34.97 30.81
N GLY A 111 1.56 36.02 30.83
CA GLY A 111 2.28 36.46 32.04
C GLY A 111 3.65 35.83 32.28
N LYS A 112 4.13 34.96 31.38
CA LYS A 112 5.51 34.44 31.39
C LYS A 112 6.30 35.04 30.22
N LYS A 113 7.57 35.40 30.45
CA LYS A 113 8.51 35.75 29.39
C LYS A 113 9.18 34.46 28.92
N ILE A 114 8.78 33.98 27.76
CA ILE A 114 9.28 32.75 27.15
C ILE A 114 10.13 33.17 25.95
N GLU A 115 11.39 32.76 25.94
CA GLU A 115 12.31 32.95 24.82
C GLU A 115 12.49 31.60 24.13
N VAL A 116 12.38 31.60 22.80
CA VAL A 116 12.46 30.39 21.96
C VAL A 116 13.44 30.59 20.83
N GLU A 117 14.23 29.56 20.55
CA GLU A 117 15.11 29.51 19.39
C GLU A 117 14.40 28.77 18.25
N GLU A 118 13.36 29.38 17.64
CA GLU A 118 12.50 28.71 16.65
C GLU A 118 13.27 28.11 15.46
N GLU A 119 14.38 28.73 15.05
CA GLU A 119 15.23 28.23 13.95
C GLU A 119 15.97 26.92 14.27
N SER A 120 16.03 26.55 15.56
CA SER A 120 16.65 25.31 16.03
C SER A 120 15.66 24.15 16.21
N ALA A 121 14.38 24.37 15.92
CA ALA A 121 13.34 23.37 16.05
C ALA A 121 13.60 22.18 15.10
N VAL A 122 13.75 20.97 15.67
CA VAL A 122 13.97 19.74 14.89
C VAL A 122 13.02 18.65 15.36
N VAL A 123 12.29 18.06 14.42
CA VAL A 123 11.49 16.85 14.67
C VAL A 123 12.19 15.64 14.06
N THR A 124 12.30 14.58 14.84
CA THR A 124 12.70 13.25 14.38
C THR A 124 11.62 12.23 14.75
N SER A 125 11.47 11.23 13.90
CA SER A 125 10.53 10.13 14.10
C SER A 125 11.20 8.81 13.80
N SER A 126 10.75 7.76 14.50
CA SER A 126 11.17 6.39 14.28
C SER A 126 9.95 5.47 14.34
N ILE A 127 9.68 4.76 13.24
CA ILE A 127 8.51 3.88 13.08
C ILE A 127 8.92 2.44 13.40
N ASP A 128 9.05 2.09 14.68
CA ASP A 128 9.32 0.71 15.06
C ASP A 128 8.10 -0.19 14.82
N ARG A 129 8.27 -1.49 15.07
CA ARG A 129 7.26 -2.50 14.75
C ARG A 129 5.91 -2.25 15.44
N ASN A 130 5.93 -1.85 16.71
CA ASN A 130 4.73 -1.67 17.54
C ASN A 130 4.59 -0.28 18.17
N ILE A 131 5.53 0.63 17.86
CA ILE A 131 5.57 1.95 18.48
C ILE A 131 6.19 2.92 17.50
N ILE A 132 5.67 4.14 17.49
CA ILE A 132 6.24 5.24 16.72
C ILE A 132 6.72 6.27 17.73
N ARG A 133 8.04 6.48 17.77
CA ARG A 133 8.64 7.48 18.64
C ARG A 133 8.81 8.77 17.88
N ILE A 134 8.34 9.87 18.44
CA ILE A 134 8.56 11.21 17.89
C ILE A 134 9.29 12.02 18.95
N THR A 135 10.40 12.62 18.54
CA THR A 135 11.20 13.52 19.36
C THR A 135 11.19 14.89 18.72
N PHE A 136 10.88 15.90 19.53
CA PHE A 136 10.87 17.29 19.14
C PHE A 136 11.91 18.03 19.99
N ASN A 137 13.02 18.41 19.36
CA ASN A 137 14.00 19.29 19.97
C ASN A 137 13.58 20.73 19.73
N TYR A 138 13.24 21.43 20.81
CA TYR A 138 12.74 22.80 20.77
C TYR A 138 13.22 23.55 22.02
N PRO A 139 14.40 24.19 21.96
CA PRO A 139 14.98 24.90 23.09
C PRO A 139 14.12 26.07 23.56
N ILE A 140 13.56 25.93 24.74
CA ILE A 140 12.79 26.95 25.45
C ILE A 140 13.62 27.45 26.63
N THR A 141 13.72 28.77 26.77
CA THR A 141 14.27 29.42 27.96
C THR A 141 13.17 30.22 28.66
N LEU A 142 12.93 29.92 29.94
CA LEU A 142 11.95 30.60 30.79
C LEU A 142 12.65 31.54 31.77
N ASP A 143 12.25 32.82 31.78
CA ASP A 143 12.63 33.77 32.82
C ASP A 143 11.63 33.71 33.99
N VAL A 144 11.99 32.93 35.02
CA VAL A 144 11.10 32.61 36.15
C VAL A 144 10.71 33.86 36.94
N LYS A 145 11.64 34.81 37.08
CA LYS A 145 11.45 36.04 37.87
C LYS A 145 11.04 37.24 37.02
N GLY A 146 11.15 37.14 35.70
CA GLY A 146 10.87 38.24 34.77
C GLY A 146 11.96 39.32 34.72
N ASP A 147 13.08 39.11 35.42
CA ASP A 147 14.23 40.03 35.55
C ASP A 147 15.50 39.50 34.86
N GLY A 148 15.43 38.35 34.19
CA GLY A 148 16.53 37.69 33.48
C GLY A 148 17.56 37.01 34.38
N THR A 149 17.34 36.94 35.70
CA THR A 149 18.33 36.39 36.66
C THR A 149 18.19 34.90 36.92
N GLN A 150 17.00 34.34 36.68
CA GLN A 150 16.73 32.91 36.86
C GLN A 150 16.14 32.35 35.57
N LEU A 151 17.04 31.80 34.75
CA LEU A 151 16.71 31.16 33.49
C LEU A 151 16.65 29.65 33.69
N GLU A 152 15.54 29.06 33.27
CA GLU A 152 15.36 27.61 33.24
C GLU A 152 15.18 27.17 31.79
N LYS A 153 15.66 25.97 31.47
CA LYS A 153 15.70 25.46 30.10
C LYS A 153 14.89 24.17 29.97
N LEU A 154 14.29 23.99 28.81
CA LEU A 154 13.65 22.76 28.39
C LEU A 154 13.93 22.59 26.89
N GLU A 155 14.55 21.48 26.50
CA GLU A 155 15.08 21.33 25.14
C GLU A 155 14.43 20.19 24.35
N GLU A 156 13.98 19.12 25.01
CA GLU A 156 13.49 17.92 24.34
C GLU A 156 12.09 17.53 24.82
N PHE A 157 11.24 17.25 23.85
CA PHE A 157 9.90 16.72 24.03
C PHE A 157 9.80 15.42 23.26
N SER A 158 9.02 14.47 23.77
CA SER A 158 8.80 13.21 23.05
C SER A 158 7.42 12.66 23.33
N THR A 159 6.89 11.97 22.34
CA THR A 159 5.69 11.16 22.47
C THR A 159 5.93 9.81 21.79
N ASP A 160 5.38 8.77 22.41
CA ASP A 160 5.46 7.40 21.95
C ASP A 160 4.03 6.99 21.57
N ILE A 161 3.76 6.80 20.28
CA ILE A 161 2.45 6.41 19.77
C ILE A 161 2.41 4.88 19.66
N PRO A 162 1.60 4.16 20.47
CA PRO A 162 1.58 2.70 20.51
C PRO A 162 0.81 2.10 19.32
N LEU A 163 1.25 2.42 18.10
CA LEU A 163 0.68 1.93 16.85
C LEU A 163 1.63 0.98 16.12
N ARG A 164 1.06 -0.10 15.59
CA ARG A 164 1.78 -1.16 14.87
C ARG A 164 2.02 -0.84 13.39
N LEU A 165 2.24 0.43 13.05
CA LEU A 165 2.45 0.85 11.65
C LEU A 165 3.64 0.13 11.00
N GLY A 166 4.76 -0.02 11.71
CA GLY A 166 5.92 -0.76 11.19
C GLY A 166 5.58 -2.22 10.86
N HIS A 167 4.81 -2.89 11.72
CA HIS A 167 4.33 -4.26 11.45
C HIS A 167 3.38 -4.34 10.25
N VAL A 168 2.46 -3.38 10.11
CA VAL A 168 1.55 -3.33 8.96
C VAL A 168 2.31 -3.07 7.65
N VAL A 169 3.32 -2.19 7.67
CA VAL A 169 4.22 -1.95 6.53
C VAL A 169 4.99 -3.22 6.14
N GLU A 170 5.48 -3.99 7.11
CA GLU A 170 6.10 -5.30 6.85
C GLU A 170 5.13 -6.30 6.20
N ILE A 171 3.86 -6.32 6.62
CA ILE A 171 2.82 -7.19 6.04
C ILE A 171 2.55 -6.82 4.59
N ILE A 172 2.31 -5.53 4.30
CA ILE A 172 2.02 -5.13 2.92
C ILE A 172 3.20 -5.40 2.00
N HIS A 173 4.45 -5.24 2.46
CA HIS A 173 5.62 -5.65 1.69
C HIS A 173 5.57 -7.14 1.32
N LYS A 174 5.22 -8.03 2.26
CA LYS A 174 5.09 -9.47 1.96
C LYS A 174 3.97 -9.77 0.97
N ILE A 175 2.83 -9.08 1.09
CA ILE A 175 1.74 -9.21 0.12
C ILE A 175 2.26 -8.80 -1.26
N LEU A 176 2.87 -7.62 -1.39
CA LEU A 176 3.40 -7.15 -2.66
C LEU A 176 4.56 -8.00 -3.18
N ASP A 177 5.37 -8.60 -2.31
CA ASP A 177 6.41 -9.56 -2.68
C ASP A 177 5.80 -10.79 -3.34
N SER A 178 4.72 -11.36 -2.77
CA SER A 178 4.01 -12.48 -3.39
C SER A 178 3.40 -12.12 -4.76
N GLN A 179 2.92 -10.89 -4.92
CA GLN A 179 2.34 -10.41 -6.18
C GLN A 179 3.39 -10.11 -7.25
N GLU A 180 4.64 -9.81 -6.87
CA GLU A 180 5.74 -9.69 -7.83
C GLU A 180 6.21 -11.06 -8.33
N GLU A 181 6.16 -12.08 -7.46
CA GLU A 181 6.50 -13.46 -7.83
C GLU A 181 5.44 -14.10 -8.73
N ASP A 182 4.16 -13.83 -8.47
CA ASP A 182 3.03 -14.31 -9.26
C ASP A 182 1.92 -13.25 -9.36
N SER A 183 1.97 -12.44 -10.41
CA SER A 183 1.06 -11.30 -10.60
C SER A 183 -0.38 -11.69 -10.95
N GLN A 184 -0.62 -12.97 -11.24
CA GLN A 184 -1.93 -13.49 -11.64
C GLN A 184 -2.73 -14.07 -10.48
N TYR A 185 -2.05 -14.42 -9.38
CA TYR A 185 -2.66 -15.11 -8.26
C TYR A 185 -2.51 -14.31 -6.97
N LEU A 186 -3.65 -14.06 -6.33
CA LEU A 186 -3.68 -13.55 -4.97
C LEU A 186 -3.61 -14.73 -3.99
N ASP A 187 -2.52 -14.83 -3.24
CA ASP A 187 -2.35 -15.88 -2.23
C ASP A 187 -3.24 -15.62 -1.00
N LEU A 188 -4.45 -16.16 -1.03
CA LEU A 188 -5.41 -16.06 0.08
C LEU A 188 -4.93 -16.78 1.35
N GLU A 189 -4.06 -17.79 1.25
CA GLU A 189 -3.48 -18.44 2.43
C GLU A 189 -2.52 -17.47 3.13
N LEU A 190 -1.67 -16.79 2.35
CA LEU A 190 -0.80 -15.73 2.86
C LEU A 190 -1.61 -14.62 3.54
N LEU A 191 -2.66 -14.09 2.88
CA LEU A 191 -3.48 -13.03 3.46
C LEU A 191 -4.10 -13.42 4.81
N ASN A 192 -4.54 -14.67 4.95
CA ASN A 192 -5.12 -15.20 6.19
C ASN A 192 -4.08 -15.60 7.24
N SER A 193 -2.79 -15.67 6.88
CA SER A 193 -1.71 -16.07 7.79
C SER A 193 -1.29 -14.96 8.75
N PHE A 194 -1.68 -13.71 8.47
CA PHE A 194 -1.30 -12.56 9.28
C PHE A 194 -2.16 -12.41 10.53
N ASP A 195 -1.64 -11.71 11.54
CA ASP A 195 -2.35 -11.39 12.79
C ASP A 195 -3.16 -10.09 12.71
N VAL A 196 -3.48 -9.65 11.50
CA VAL A 196 -4.29 -8.47 11.16
C VAL A 196 -5.38 -8.90 10.17
N LYS A 197 -6.44 -8.11 10.03
CA LYS A 197 -7.44 -8.36 8.99
C LYS A 197 -6.93 -7.74 7.68
N VAL A 198 -6.95 -8.51 6.60
CA VAL A 198 -6.65 -8.01 5.25
C VAL A 198 -7.87 -8.22 4.38
N ASP A 199 -8.50 -7.12 3.97
CA ASP A 199 -9.59 -7.11 3.00
C ASP A 199 -9.04 -6.72 1.63
N VAL A 200 -9.57 -7.34 0.57
CA VAL A 200 -9.28 -6.99 -0.83
C VAL A 200 -10.57 -6.55 -1.48
N ILE A 201 -10.61 -5.29 -1.90
CA ILE A 201 -11.81 -4.64 -2.42
C ILE A 201 -11.53 -4.28 -3.89
N PRO A 202 -12.25 -4.88 -4.86
CA PRO A 202 -12.11 -4.47 -6.25
C PRO A 202 -12.66 -3.05 -6.42
N LEU A 203 -11.84 -2.15 -6.98
CA LEU A 203 -12.28 -0.79 -7.31
C LEU A 203 -12.84 -0.75 -8.74
N ASN A 204 -12.17 -1.44 -9.67
CA ASN A 204 -12.58 -1.64 -11.06
C ASN A 204 -11.89 -2.90 -11.63
N ASP A 205 -11.93 -3.10 -12.95
CA ASP A 205 -11.34 -4.27 -13.61
C ASP A 205 -9.80 -4.34 -13.49
N GLU A 206 -9.13 -3.21 -13.28
CA GLU A 206 -7.67 -3.08 -13.20
C GLU A 206 -7.15 -2.81 -11.79
N ASP A 207 -7.95 -2.17 -10.93
CA ASP A 207 -7.50 -1.66 -9.63
C ASP A 207 -8.16 -2.41 -8.47
N MET A 208 -7.33 -2.87 -7.53
CA MET A 208 -7.75 -3.44 -6.26
C MET A 208 -7.25 -2.58 -5.10
N LEU A 209 -8.04 -2.50 -4.04
CA LEU A 209 -7.69 -1.85 -2.79
C LEU A 209 -7.42 -2.93 -1.73
N PHE A 210 -6.20 -2.94 -1.20
CA PHE A 210 -5.85 -3.67 0.00
C PHE A 210 -6.13 -2.78 1.21
N GLN A 211 -7.01 -3.27 2.09
CA GLN A 211 -7.28 -2.64 3.37
C GLN A 211 -6.77 -3.55 4.49
N ILE A 212 -5.77 -3.09 5.22
CA ILE A 212 -5.22 -3.79 6.38
C ILE A 212 -5.75 -3.10 7.64
N THR A 213 -6.45 -3.85 8.47
CA THR A 213 -6.97 -3.38 9.76
C THR A 213 -6.29 -4.11 10.91
N ASP A 214 -5.54 -3.36 11.73
CA ASP A 214 -4.91 -3.87 12.95
C ASP A 214 -5.68 -3.38 14.18
N LYS A 215 -6.31 -4.33 14.89
CA LYS A 215 -7.06 -4.07 16.13
C LYS A 215 -6.21 -4.19 17.39
N LYS A 216 -4.97 -4.65 17.26
CA LYS A 216 -4.14 -4.98 18.42
C LYS A 216 -3.52 -3.71 18.99
N ASP A 217 -3.66 -3.56 20.31
CA ASP A 217 -2.95 -2.60 21.17
C ASP A 217 -3.52 -1.18 21.28
N TRP A 218 -4.60 -0.81 20.58
CA TRP A 218 -5.23 0.49 20.82
C TRP A 218 -5.88 0.58 22.21
N ASP A 219 -6.58 -0.48 22.64
CA ASP A 219 -7.28 -0.59 23.94
C ASP A 219 -6.40 -0.32 25.19
N LYS A 220 -5.07 -0.31 25.05
CA LYS A 220 -4.14 -0.14 26.19
C LYS A 220 -3.46 1.22 26.23
N GLY A 221 -3.54 2.01 25.15
CA GLY A 221 -2.80 3.26 25.02
C GLY A 221 -3.66 4.52 25.03
N THR A 222 -4.97 4.41 24.74
CA THR A 222 -5.81 5.58 24.42
C THR A 222 -6.78 5.99 25.51
N GLU A 223 -6.85 5.29 26.64
CA GLU A 223 -7.59 5.74 27.84
C GLU A 223 -7.12 7.13 28.33
N GLY A 224 -5.98 7.65 27.83
CA GLY A 224 -5.48 9.00 28.09
C GLY A 224 -5.61 10.01 26.95
N ILE A 225 -5.97 9.61 25.72
CA ILE A 225 -6.15 10.54 24.58
C ILE A 225 -7.59 11.10 24.62
N SER A 226 -7.98 11.67 25.76
CA SER A 226 -9.27 12.32 25.94
C SER A 226 -9.26 13.65 25.18
N GLY A 227 -9.62 13.62 23.90
CA GLY A 227 -9.67 14.85 23.09
C GLY A 227 -9.85 14.66 21.59
N LEU A 228 -9.73 13.45 21.06
CA LEU A 228 -10.00 13.20 19.64
C LEU A 228 -11.50 13.12 19.29
N GLU A 229 -12.39 13.04 20.30
CA GLU A 229 -13.83 12.87 20.07
C GLU A 229 -14.56 14.11 19.51
N GLU A 230 -13.96 15.32 19.45
CA GLU A 230 -14.74 16.52 19.08
C GLU A 230 -14.10 17.56 18.12
N SER A 231 -12.82 17.47 17.72
CA SER A 231 -12.16 18.65 17.09
C SER A 231 -11.59 18.54 15.68
N VAL A 232 -11.93 17.54 14.88
CA VAL A 232 -11.50 17.49 13.46
C VAL A 232 -12.68 17.22 12.53
N TYR A 233 -13.71 18.07 12.61
CA TYR A 233 -14.79 18.09 11.61
C TYR A 233 -14.60 19.30 10.68
N ASP A 234 -13.86 19.11 9.60
CA ASP A 234 -13.88 20.01 8.44
C ASP A 234 -14.55 19.24 7.28
N SER A 235 -15.83 19.53 7.05
CA SER A 235 -16.66 18.86 6.04
C SER A 235 -16.14 19.03 4.61
N GLU A 236 -15.20 19.94 4.35
CA GLU A 236 -14.61 20.12 3.03
C GLU A 236 -13.43 19.16 2.74
N LYS A 237 -12.93 18.41 3.74
CA LYS A 237 -11.70 17.59 3.59
C LYS A 237 -11.90 16.07 3.59
N GLY A 238 -13.12 15.57 3.65
CA GLY A 238 -13.39 14.12 3.48
C GLY A 238 -12.71 13.23 4.53
N VAL A 239 -12.75 13.63 5.80
CA VAL A 239 -12.15 12.85 6.90
C VAL A 239 -13.22 11.98 7.56
N TYR A 240 -12.88 10.70 7.74
CA TYR A 240 -13.70 9.63 8.30
C TYR A 240 -13.96 9.81 9.80
N GLU A 241 -15.21 9.60 10.23
CA GLU A 241 -15.52 9.17 11.59
C GLU A 241 -14.90 7.77 11.76
N LEU A 242 -13.76 7.69 12.43
CA LEU A 242 -13.22 6.41 12.90
C LEU A 242 -14.08 6.01 14.10
N GLU A 243 -15.23 5.37 13.83
CA GLU A 243 -16.10 4.81 14.88
C GLU A 243 -15.42 3.72 15.71
N GLU A 244 -14.23 3.25 15.31
CA GLU A 244 -13.52 2.22 16.04
C GLU A 244 -11.99 2.43 16.08
N ASP A 245 -11.46 2.07 17.24
CA ASP A 245 -10.11 2.09 17.77
C ASP A 245 -9.06 1.27 16.98
N TYR A 246 -8.98 1.42 15.66
CA TYR A 246 -8.11 0.58 14.82
C TYR A 246 -7.21 1.38 13.89
N LEU A 247 -6.02 0.83 13.65
CA LEU A 247 -5.15 1.29 12.57
C LEU A 247 -5.65 0.73 11.25
N VAL A 248 -5.99 1.61 10.31
CA VAL A 248 -6.31 1.25 8.92
C VAL A 248 -5.17 1.70 8.02
N PHE A 249 -4.61 0.74 7.27
CA PHE A 249 -3.64 1.01 6.21
C PHE A 249 -4.26 0.62 4.87
N LEU A 250 -4.34 1.58 3.97
CA LEU A 250 -4.90 1.38 2.63
C LEU A 250 -3.77 1.41 1.61
N THR A 251 -3.78 0.52 0.63
CA THR A 251 -2.98 0.69 -0.59
C THR A 251 -3.67 0.14 -1.81
N ALA A 252 -3.57 0.88 -2.91
CA ALA A 252 -4.09 0.43 -4.18
C ALA A 252 -3.03 -0.41 -4.90
N ALA A 253 -3.48 -1.36 -5.71
CA ALA A 253 -2.65 -2.13 -6.59
C ALA A 253 -3.31 -2.20 -7.96
N LYS A 254 -2.52 -1.92 -9.00
CA LYS A 254 -2.97 -1.92 -10.38
C LYS A 254 -2.44 -3.15 -11.10
N TYR A 255 -3.36 -4.00 -11.53
CA TYR A 255 -3.11 -5.27 -12.19
C TYR A 255 -3.30 -5.15 -13.70
N ALA A 256 -2.59 -6.01 -14.43
CA ALA A 256 -2.91 -6.26 -15.82
C ALA A 256 -4.18 -7.12 -15.86
N VAL A 257 -5.24 -6.63 -16.50
CA VAL A 257 -6.41 -7.46 -16.78
C VAL A 257 -5.97 -8.58 -17.71
N ASN A 258 -6.10 -9.83 -17.29
CA ASN A 258 -5.97 -10.94 -18.22
C ASN A 258 -7.28 -11.10 -19.00
N TYR A 259 -7.19 -10.95 -20.32
CA TYR A 259 -8.32 -11.15 -21.21
C TYR A 259 -8.32 -12.58 -21.76
N PRO A 260 -9.50 -13.16 -22.01
CA PRO A 260 -9.57 -14.48 -22.62
C PRO A 260 -8.81 -14.47 -23.95
N PRO A 261 -8.15 -15.59 -24.30
CA PRO A 261 -7.46 -15.70 -25.57
C PRO A 261 -8.43 -15.35 -26.70
N LYS A 262 -7.92 -14.68 -27.73
CA LYS A 262 -8.69 -14.32 -28.93
C LYS A 262 -8.27 -15.23 -30.06
N MET A 263 -9.24 -15.86 -30.70
CA MET A 263 -9.09 -16.67 -31.91
C MET A 263 -9.97 -16.09 -33.00
N THR A 264 -9.55 -16.20 -34.27
CA THR A 264 -10.40 -15.82 -35.41
C THR A 264 -10.34 -16.88 -36.49
N LEU A 265 -11.44 -17.61 -36.65
CA LEU A 265 -11.63 -18.59 -37.73
C LEU A 265 -12.81 -18.19 -38.63
N GLN A 266 -12.82 -18.71 -39.86
CA GLN A 266 -14.01 -18.64 -40.71
C GLN A 266 -15.06 -19.65 -40.23
N GLU A 267 -16.34 -19.40 -40.51
CA GLU A 267 -17.43 -20.33 -40.14
C GLU A 267 -17.31 -21.71 -40.82
N GLY A 268 -16.59 -21.79 -41.94
CA GLY A 268 -16.31 -23.07 -42.57
C GLY A 268 -15.33 -23.04 -43.74
N TYR A 269 -14.86 -24.22 -44.11
CA TYR A 269 -13.87 -24.46 -45.15
C TYR A 269 -14.32 -25.57 -46.10
N LEU A 270 -14.16 -25.37 -47.41
CA LEU A 270 -14.42 -26.38 -48.42
C LEU A 270 -13.12 -27.08 -48.80
N LEU A 271 -13.07 -28.39 -48.61
CA LEU A 271 -11.90 -29.24 -48.77
C LEU A 271 -12.11 -30.22 -49.91
N LYS A 272 -11.02 -30.62 -50.56
CA LYS A 272 -11.04 -31.66 -51.59
C LYS A 272 -10.53 -32.97 -51.04
N ASP A 273 -11.18 -34.07 -51.41
CA ASP A 273 -10.75 -35.42 -51.04
C ASP A 273 -9.31 -35.69 -51.51
N GLU A 274 -8.54 -36.37 -50.65
CA GLU A 274 -7.12 -36.71 -50.85
C GLU A 274 -6.18 -35.50 -51.09
N GLN A 275 -6.61 -34.26 -50.84
CA GLN A 275 -5.76 -33.07 -50.97
C GLN A 275 -5.32 -32.53 -49.61
N GLU A 276 -4.02 -32.30 -49.43
CA GLU A 276 -3.47 -31.66 -48.23
C GLU A 276 -4.10 -30.28 -48.01
N PHE A 277 -4.62 -30.07 -46.80
CA PHE A 277 -5.17 -28.81 -46.32
C PHE A 277 -4.30 -28.26 -45.19
N VAL A 278 -4.05 -26.95 -45.24
CA VAL A 278 -3.28 -26.22 -44.23
C VAL A 278 -4.07 -24.98 -43.83
N LEU A 279 -4.35 -24.83 -42.54
CA LEU A 279 -5.04 -23.68 -41.97
C LEU A 279 -4.17 -23.01 -40.93
N GLU A 280 -3.88 -21.73 -41.11
CA GLU A 280 -3.25 -20.89 -40.10
C GLU A 280 -4.33 -20.20 -39.26
N ILE A 281 -4.26 -20.38 -37.95
CA ILE A 281 -5.18 -19.81 -36.96
C ILE A 281 -4.47 -18.64 -36.26
N PRO A 282 -4.79 -17.38 -36.60
CA PRO A 282 -4.26 -16.25 -35.85
C PRO A 282 -4.87 -16.24 -34.45
N TYR A 283 -4.02 -16.08 -33.44
CA TYR A 283 -4.46 -15.95 -32.06
C TYR A 283 -3.68 -14.88 -31.30
N HIS A 284 -4.24 -14.43 -30.19
CA HIS A 284 -3.59 -13.54 -29.24
C HIS A 284 -4.04 -13.87 -27.82
N SER A 285 -3.10 -14.05 -26.92
CA SER A 285 -3.32 -14.15 -25.48
C SER A 285 -2.29 -13.28 -24.76
N ASP A 286 -2.61 -12.87 -23.55
CA ASP A 286 -1.64 -12.26 -22.63
C ASP A 286 -0.76 -13.36 -21.98
N ASP A 287 -1.19 -14.62 -22.07
CA ASP A 287 -0.64 -15.79 -21.38
C ASP A 287 -0.20 -16.91 -22.33
N ASN A 288 0.48 -17.91 -21.76
CA ASN A 288 0.73 -19.16 -22.47
C ASN A 288 -0.62 -19.86 -22.72
N ILE A 289 -0.73 -20.54 -23.85
CA ILE A 289 -1.98 -21.17 -24.28
C ILE A 289 -1.83 -22.64 -24.61
N VAL A 290 -2.97 -23.32 -24.58
CA VAL A 290 -3.16 -24.69 -25.04
C VAL A 290 -4.27 -24.67 -26.08
N PHE A 291 -4.03 -25.34 -27.21
CA PHE A 291 -5.06 -25.63 -28.21
C PHE A 291 -5.62 -27.01 -27.96
N GLU A 292 -6.95 -27.12 -28.02
CA GLU A 292 -7.69 -28.37 -27.97
C GLU A 292 -8.75 -28.37 -29.07
N ASP A 293 -9.12 -29.56 -29.52
CA ASP A 293 -10.25 -29.75 -30.42
C ASP A 293 -11.04 -31.03 -30.07
N ASP A 294 -12.27 -31.11 -30.56
CA ASP A 294 -13.17 -32.23 -30.24
C ASP A 294 -13.10 -33.40 -31.24
N THR A 295 -12.03 -33.49 -32.04
CA THR A 295 -11.83 -34.56 -33.02
C THR A 295 -10.42 -35.16 -32.98
N PRO A 296 -10.25 -36.47 -33.22
CA PRO A 296 -8.90 -37.03 -33.37
C PRO A 296 -8.28 -36.73 -34.74
N LEU A 297 -8.95 -35.94 -35.58
CA LEU A 297 -8.57 -35.72 -36.98
C LEU A 297 -7.50 -34.64 -37.16
N PHE A 298 -7.33 -33.74 -36.18
CA PHE A 298 -6.48 -32.57 -36.32
C PHE A 298 -5.31 -32.63 -35.35
N ASP A 299 -4.11 -32.51 -35.91
CA ASP A 299 -2.94 -32.13 -35.13
C ASP A 299 -2.80 -30.60 -35.24
N ILE A 300 -2.98 -29.90 -34.12
CA ILE A 300 -2.78 -28.44 -34.04
C ILE A 300 -1.34 -28.18 -33.61
N GLU A 301 -0.50 -27.76 -34.55
CA GLU A 301 0.88 -27.36 -34.27
C GLU A 301 0.94 -25.86 -33.95
N TYR A 302 1.59 -25.48 -32.85
CA TYR A 302 1.82 -24.08 -32.51
C TYR A 302 3.18 -23.92 -31.81
N ASP A 303 3.71 -22.69 -31.80
CA ASP A 303 5.06 -22.42 -31.32
C ASP A 303 5.17 -22.23 -29.79
N GLY A 304 4.06 -22.37 -29.07
CA GLY A 304 3.99 -22.14 -27.63
C GLY A 304 4.08 -20.66 -27.22
N SER A 305 4.06 -19.71 -28.17
CA SER A 305 4.10 -18.29 -27.86
C SER A 305 2.70 -17.73 -27.54
N ASN A 306 2.64 -16.62 -26.79
CA ASN A 306 1.38 -15.95 -26.41
C ASN A 306 0.75 -15.18 -27.60
N LYS A 307 1.46 -15.07 -28.73
CA LYS A 307 0.96 -14.42 -29.95
C LYS A 307 1.61 -15.04 -31.18
N GLY A 308 0.80 -15.64 -32.04
CA GLY A 308 1.32 -16.29 -33.22
C GLY A 308 0.25 -16.83 -34.14
N LYS A 309 0.59 -17.93 -34.78
CA LYS A 309 -0.29 -18.71 -35.63
C LYS A 309 -0.19 -20.16 -35.23
N ALA A 310 -1.31 -20.78 -34.91
CA ALA A 310 -1.37 -22.24 -34.88
C ALA A 310 -1.63 -22.74 -36.30
N VAL A 311 -1.20 -23.96 -36.60
CA VAL A 311 -1.32 -24.58 -37.91
C VAL A 311 -2.04 -25.91 -37.75
N ILE A 312 -3.21 -26.02 -38.38
CA ILE A 312 -3.87 -27.31 -38.60
C ILE A 312 -3.41 -27.83 -39.96
N LYS A 313 -2.90 -29.06 -39.99
CA LYS A 313 -2.46 -29.71 -41.22
C LYS A 313 -2.98 -31.14 -41.31
N PHE A 314 -3.80 -31.44 -42.32
CA PHE A 314 -4.32 -32.79 -42.54
C PHE A 314 -4.70 -33.05 -44.01
N THR A 315 -4.98 -34.31 -44.35
CA THR A 315 -5.48 -34.72 -45.68
C THR A 315 -6.77 -35.53 -45.49
N PRO A 316 -7.95 -34.98 -45.83
CA PRO A 316 -9.21 -35.68 -45.68
C PRO A 316 -9.28 -36.87 -46.66
N SER A 317 -9.98 -37.92 -46.24
CA SER A 317 -10.20 -39.14 -47.05
C SER A 317 -11.66 -39.63 -47.03
N VAL A 318 -12.55 -38.84 -46.44
CA VAL A 318 -13.97 -39.16 -46.26
C VAL A 318 -14.78 -37.91 -46.60
N GLU A 319 -15.63 -38.01 -47.62
CA GLU A 319 -16.60 -36.96 -47.96
C GLU A 319 -17.61 -36.76 -46.81
N GLY A 320 -17.97 -35.51 -46.55
CA GLY A 320 -18.90 -35.19 -45.46
C GLY A 320 -18.81 -33.75 -44.98
N GLU A 321 -19.62 -33.45 -43.97
CA GLU A 321 -19.62 -32.20 -43.23
C GLU A 321 -19.22 -32.52 -41.78
N PHE A 322 -18.15 -31.88 -41.32
CA PHE A 322 -17.53 -32.13 -40.04
C PHE A 322 -17.49 -30.82 -39.24
N PRO A 323 -18.49 -30.56 -38.36
CA PRO A 323 -18.37 -29.49 -37.39
C PRO A 323 -17.29 -29.87 -36.38
N VAL A 324 -16.31 -29.00 -36.21
CA VAL A 324 -15.24 -29.19 -35.23
C VAL A 324 -15.15 -27.96 -34.34
N ARG A 325 -15.11 -28.20 -33.03
CA ARG A 325 -14.90 -27.15 -32.04
C ARG A 325 -13.43 -27.07 -31.73
N ILE A 326 -12.87 -25.87 -31.90
CA ILE A 326 -11.50 -25.54 -31.54
C ILE A 326 -11.55 -24.63 -30.33
N THR A 327 -10.83 -25.01 -29.28
CA THR A 327 -10.74 -24.29 -28.02
C THR A 327 -9.31 -23.81 -27.81
N ILE A 328 -9.15 -22.54 -27.47
CA ILE A 328 -7.90 -22.01 -26.93
C ILE A 328 -8.13 -21.72 -25.45
N THR A 329 -7.31 -22.30 -24.59
CA THR A 329 -7.35 -22.08 -23.14
C THR A 329 -6.01 -21.49 -22.71
N ASP A 330 -6.05 -20.42 -21.91
CA ASP A 330 -4.84 -19.86 -21.31
C ASP A 330 -4.43 -20.59 -20.02
N THR A 331 -3.30 -20.20 -19.42
CA THR A 331 -2.77 -20.83 -18.20
C THR A 331 -3.62 -20.63 -16.96
N ILE A 332 -4.53 -19.66 -16.95
CA ILE A 332 -5.45 -19.43 -15.82
C ILE A 332 -6.85 -20.02 -16.07
N GLY A 333 -7.02 -20.75 -17.19
CA GLY A 333 -8.23 -21.48 -17.53
C GLY A 333 -9.31 -20.64 -18.23
N GLN A 334 -9.01 -19.41 -18.65
CA GLN A 334 -9.93 -18.69 -19.54
C GLN A 334 -9.82 -19.29 -20.94
N SER A 335 -10.98 -19.52 -21.57
CA SER A 335 -11.03 -20.18 -22.86
C SER A 335 -11.91 -19.46 -23.86
N VAL A 336 -11.54 -19.51 -25.13
CA VAL A 336 -12.41 -19.19 -26.26
C VAL A 336 -12.64 -20.45 -27.09
N GLU A 337 -13.89 -20.71 -27.44
CA GLU A 337 -14.30 -21.84 -28.29
C GLU A 337 -14.90 -21.29 -29.58
N GLN A 338 -14.54 -21.89 -30.72
CA GLN A 338 -15.18 -21.61 -32.01
C GLN A 338 -15.46 -22.92 -32.75
N GLU A 339 -16.72 -23.11 -33.16
CA GLU A 339 -17.12 -24.19 -34.05
C GLU A 339 -16.87 -23.80 -35.51
N VAL A 340 -16.23 -24.69 -36.26
CA VAL A 340 -15.87 -24.51 -37.68
C VAL A 340 -16.38 -25.70 -38.48
N MET A 341 -17.07 -25.42 -39.59
CA MET A 341 -17.58 -26.46 -40.48
C MET A 341 -16.56 -26.82 -41.57
N PHE A 342 -16.01 -28.04 -41.53
CA PHE A 342 -15.18 -28.57 -42.62
C PHE A 342 -16.01 -29.43 -43.56
N LYS A 343 -16.09 -29.04 -44.84
CA LYS A 343 -16.86 -29.77 -45.85
C LYS A 343 -15.93 -30.39 -46.88
N VAL A 344 -15.86 -31.72 -46.91
CA VAL A 344 -15.03 -32.48 -47.87
C VAL A 344 -15.88 -32.88 -49.07
N VAL A 345 -15.44 -32.52 -50.27
CA VAL A 345 -16.04 -32.88 -51.55
C VAL A 345 -15.03 -33.62 -52.43
N GLY A 346 -15.47 -34.67 -53.13
CA GLY A 346 -14.65 -35.43 -54.08
C GLY A 346 -14.45 -34.77 -55.45
#